data_AF-A0A699SD07-F1
#
_entry.id   AF-A0A699SD07-F1
#
_cell.length_a   1.000
_cell.length_b   1.000
_cell.length_c   1.000
_cell.angle_alpha   90.00
_cell.angle_beta   90.00
_cell.angle_gamma   90.00
#
_symmetry.space_group_name_H-M   'P 1'
#
loop_
_entity.id
_entity.type
_entity.pdbx_description
1 polymer ?
#
loop_
_entity_poly.entity_id
_entity_poly.type
_entity_poly.pdbx_seq_one_letter_code
_entity_poly.pdbx_strand_id
1 'polypeptide(L)'
;MIKWLWRFYAQNTSLWVRVVKAIHGEDGKVGRNISSRSYSCWLNIVKDVSVLQAKRVNVMNYVRLKLGNGESTSFWEDNWINGGVLKDVFPRLYALEMCKKV
;
A
#
# COMPACT_ATOMS: atom_id res chain seq x y z
N MET A 1 -9.81 -1.66 -14.33
CA MET A 1 -8.80 -0.66 -13.91
C MET A 1 -8.09 -1.00 -12.60
N ILE A 2 -8.80 -1.47 -11.55
CA ILE A 2 -8.23 -1.79 -10.22
C ILE A 2 -7.03 -2.77 -10.25
N LYS A 3 -6.97 -3.71 -11.21
CA LYS A 3 -5.82 -4.62 -11.39
C LYS A 3 -4.47 -3.88 -11.47
N TRP A 4 -4.43 -2.70 -12.09
CA TRP A 4 -3.20 -1.91 -12.21
C TRP A 4 -2.81 -1.22 -10.90
N LEU A 5 -3.79 -0.83 -10.07
CA LEU A 5 -3.53 -0.40 -8.70
C LEU A 5 -2.90 -1.54 -7.88
N TRP A 6 -3.46 -2.75 -7.98
CA TRP A 6 -2.86 -3.92 -7.32
C TRP A 6 -1.43 -4.20 -7.81
N ARG A 7 -1.19 -4.18 -9.12
CA ARG A 7 0.16 -4.36 -9.69
C ARG A 7 1.13 -3.27 -9.26
N PHE A 8 0.66 -2.03 -9.06
CA PHE A 8 1.50 -0.93 -8.60
C PHE A 8 2.13 -1.25 -7.24
N TYR A 9 1.33 -1.77 -6.30
CA TYR A 9 1.82 -2.18 -4.99
C TYR A 9 2.59 -3.52 -5.03
N ALA A 10 2.13 -4.49 -5.84
CA ALA A 10 2.74 -5.81 -5.89
C ALA A 10 4.07 -5.87 -6.67
N GLN A 11 4.27 -4.98 -7.65
CA GLN A 11 5.43 -4.97 -8.55
C GLN A 11 6.28 -3.70 -8.38
N ASN A 12 6.57 -3.35 -7.13
CA ASN A 12 7.23 -2.09 -6.78
C ASN A 12 8.58 -1.84 -7.50
N THR A 13 9.27 -2.91 -7.91
CA THR A 13 10.57 -2.84 -8.60
C THR A 13 10.48 -2.75 -10.13
N SER A 14 9.28 -2.91 -10.71
CA SER A 14 9.10 -2.91 -12.16
C SER A 14 9.31 -1.51 -12.76
N LEU A 15 9.83 -1.44 -13.99
CA LEU A 15 10.17 -0.19 -14.66
C LEU A 15 8.97 0.77 -14.75
N TRP A 16 7.78 0.27 -15.08
CA TRP A 16 6.60 1.12 -15.19
C TRP A 16 6.17 1.70 -13.83
N VAL A 17 6.32 0.96 -12.72
CA VAL A 17 6.06 1.50 -11.37
C VAL A 17 7.05 2.60 -11.04
N ARG A 18 8.34 2.40 -11.35
CA ARG A 18 9.37 3.44 -11.17
C ARG A 18 9.07 4.70 -11.97
N VAL A 19 8.59 4.57 -13.21
CA VAL A 19 8.16 5.72 -14.04
C VAL A 19 6.96 6.43 -13.42
N VAL A 20 5.94 5.69 -12.99
CA VAL A 20 4.78 6.26 -12.29
C VAL A 20 5.22 7.01 -11.03
N LYS A 21 6.11 6.43 -10.23
CA LYS A 21 6.64 7.06 -9.02
C LYS A 21 7.45 8.32 -9.31
N ALA A 22 8.27 8.31 -10.34
CA ALA A 22 9.03 9.49 -10.76
C ALA A 22 8.13 10.65 -11.21
N ILE A 23 7.03 10.36 -11.91
CA ILE A 23 6.10 11.38 -12.44
C ILE A 23 5.10 11.85 -11.36
N HIS A 24 4.63 10.92 -10.51
CA HIS A 24 3.48 11.15 -9.63
C HIS A 24 3.82 11.09 -8.13
N GLY A 25 5.08 10.82 -7.76
CA GLY A 25 5.55 10.61 -6.39
C GLY A 25 5.45 9.14 -5.96
N GLU A 26 6.10 8.78 -4.85
CA GLU A 26 6.18 7.39 -4.34
C GLU A 26 4.82 6.70 -4.18
N ASP A 27 3.79 7.43 -3.78
CA ASP A 27 2.44 6.89 -3.61
C ASP A 27 1.61 6.88 -4.91
N GLY A 28 2.17 7.34 -6.04
CA GLY A 28 1.44 7.50 -7.30
C GLY A 28 0.23 8.46 -7.20
N LYS A 29 0.16 9.32 -6.18
CA LYS A 29 -1.03 10.12 -5.80
C LYS A 29 -2.26 9.31 -5.36
N VAL A 30 -2.12 8.02 -5.06
CA VAL A 30 -3.23 7.23 -4.49
C VAL A 30 -3.68 7.82 -3.16
N GLY A 31 -4.98 8.05 -2.99
CA GLY A 31 -5.55 8.66 -1.78
C GLY A 31 -5.31 10.17 -1.63
N ARG A 32 -4.72 10.84 -2.62
CA ARG A 32 -4.52 12.30 -2.62
C ARG A 32 -5.57 13.00 -3.49
N ASN A 33 -5.86 14.27 -3.20
CA ASN A 33 -6.72 15.10 -4.04
C ASN A 33 -6.08 15.33 -5.42
N ILE A 34 -6.73 14.84 -6.47
CA ILE A 34 -6.26 15.01 -7.85
C ILE A 34 -6.97 16.22 -8.46
N SER A 35 -6.19 17.20 -8.93
CA SER A 35 -6.72 18.33 -9.70
C SER A 35 -7.42 17.86 -10.97
N SER A 36 -8.59 18.43 -11.28
CA SER A 36 -9.40 18.05 -12.44
C SER A 36 -8.67 18.18 -13.78
N ARG A 37 -7.68 19.08 -13.86
CA ARG A 37 -6.88 19.37 -15.07
C ARG A 37 -5.77 18.38 -15.42
N SER A 38 -5.50 17.39 -14.56
CA SER A 38 -4.42 16.42 -14.79
C SER A 38 -4.98 15.14 -15.40
N TYR A 39 -4.60 14.86 -16.64
CA TYR A 39 -5.03 13.69 -17.41
C TYR A 39 -3.82 12.80 -17.71
N SER A 40 -3.79 11.61 -17.12
CA SER A 40 -2.92 10.52 -17.53
C SER A 40 -3.66 9.21 -17.32
N CYS A 41 -3.29 8.15 -18.05
CA CYS A 41 -3.89 6.83 -17.87
C CYS A 41 -3.81 6.36 -16.41
N TRP A 42 -2.69 6.68 -15.74
CA TRP A 42 -2.51 6.40 -14.32
C TRP A 42 -3.47 7.22 -13.44
N LEU A 43 -3.56 8.54 -13.65
CA LEU A 43 -4.46 9.38 -12.85
C LEU A 43 -5.94 9.05 -13.04
N ASN A 44 -6.35 8.51 -14.19
CA ASN A 44 -7.70 8.00 -14.38
C ASN A 44 -7.97 6.79 -13.46
N ILE A 45 -7.01 5.86 -13.35
CA ILE A 45 -7.10 4.72 -12.42
C ILE A 45 -7.21 5.24 -10.97
N VAL A 46 -6.39 6.22 -10.58
CA VAL A 46 -6.45 6.76 -9.22
C VAL A 46 -7.77 7.48 -8.94
N LYS A 47 -8.29 8.27 -9.90
CA LYS A 47 -9.61 8.91 -9.80
C LYS A 47 -10.72 7.87 -9.60
N ASP A 48 -10.70 6.77 -10.35
CA ASP A 48 -11.68 5.68 -10.19
C ASP A 48 -11.64 5.10 -8.76
N VAL A 49 -10.45 4.94 -8.19
CA VAL A 49 -10.27 4.47 -6.80
C VAL A 49 -10.82 5.48 -5.80
N SER A 50 -10.57 6.78 -6.00
CA SER A 50 -11.15 7.83 -5.16
C SER A 50 -12.69 7.86 -5.23
N VAL A 51 -13.27 7.64 -6.42
CA VAL A 51 -14.74 7.54 -6.60
C VAL A 51 -15.31 6.34 -5.85
N LEU A 52 -14.62 5.20 -5.86
CA LEU A 52 -15.04 4.02 -5.09
C LEU A 52 -14.94 4.26 -3.58
N GLN A 53 -13.87 4.93 -3.13
CA GLN A 53 -13.71 5.30 -1.73
C GLN A 53 -14.83 6.25 -1.26
N ALA A 54 -15.22 7.23 -2.09
CA ALA A 54 -16.37 8.10 -1.82
C ALA A 54 -17.69 7.32 -1.71
N LYS A 55 -17.82 6.18 -2.40
CA LYS A 55 -18.95 5.24 -2.28
C LYS A 55 -18.80 4.24 -1.12
N ARG A 56 -17.91 4.52 -0.16
CA ARG A 56 -17.57 3.64 0.99
C ARG A 56 -16.99 2.28 0.61
N VAL A 57 -16.49 2.12 -0.62
CA VAL A 57 -15.76 0.94 -1.05
C VAL A 57 -14.26 1.23 -0.96
N ASN A 58 -13.64 0.83 0.14
CA ASN A 58 -12.19 0.96 0.28
C ASN A 58 -11.49 -0.19 -0.45
N VAL A 59 -11.06 0.07 -1.69
CA VAL A 59 -10.35 -0.90 -2.55
C VAL A 59 -9.10 -1.47 -1.86
N MET A 60 -8.42 -0.68 -1.03
CA MET A 60 -7.21 -1.12 -0.32
C MET A 60 -7.51 -2.25 0.68
N ASN A 61 -8.73 -2.34 1.21
CA ASN A 61 -9.13 -3.46 2.09
C ASN A 61 -9.15 -4.82 1.37
N TYR A 62 -9.27 -4.80 0.04
CA TYR A 62 -9.31 -6.01 -0.79
C TYR A 62 -7.96 -6.33 -1.42
N VAL A 63 -6.99 -5.40 -1.34
CA VAL A 63 -5.63 -5.59 -1.82
C VAL A 63 -4.79 -6.17 -0.70
N ARG A 64 -4.44 -7.45 -0.82
CA ARG A 64 -3.51 -8.11 0.11
C ARG A 64 -2.14 -8.25 -0.54
N LEU A 65 -1.10 -7.82 0.17
CA LEU A 65 0.27 -8.16 -0.19
C LEU A 65 0.49 -9.64 0.10
N LYS A 66 1.09 -10.35 -0.87
CA LYS A 66 1.52 -11.74 -0.66
C LYS A 66 2.89 -11.69 -0.01
N LEU A 67 3.01 -12.30 1.17
CA LEU A 67 4.29 -12.50 1.83
C LEU A 67 5.26 -13.23 0.89
N GLY A 68 6.39 -12.60 0.62
CA GLY A 68 7.50 -13.13 -0.18
C GLY A 68 8.60 -13.69 0.71
N ASN A 69 9.83 -13.23 0.47
CA ASN A 69 11.03 -13.57 1.25
C ASN A 69 11.16 -12.76 2.56
N GLY A 70 10.22 -11.88 2.87
CA GLY A 70 10.20 -11.07 4.09
C GLY A 70 11.07 -9.81 4.06
N GLU A 71 11.83 -9.54 3.00
CA GLU A 71 12.71 -8.34 2.92
C GLU A 71 11.93 -7.02 2.96
N SER A 72 10.68 -7.03 2.49
CA SER A 72 9.81 -5.86 2.44
C SER A 72 8.63 -5.96 3.42
N THR A 73 8.77 -6.75 4.49
CA THR A 73 7.70 -6.94 5.48
C THR A 73 8.28 -6.85 6.89
N SER A 74 7.70 -5.97 7.72
CA SER A 74 8.02 -5.88 9.13
C SER A 74 7.09 -6.78 9.94
N PHE A 75 7.66 -7.79 10.61
CA PHE A 75 6.88 -8.71 11.42
C PHE A 75 6.05 -8.03 12.50
N TRP A 76 6.56 -6.96 13.12
CA TRP A 76 5.87 -6.30 14.21
C TRP A 76 5.05 -5.09 13.81
N GLU A 77 5.42 -4.41 12.73
CA GLU A 77 4.85 -3.11 12.35
C GLU A 77 3.78 -3.22 11.26
N ASP A 78 3.81 -4.27 10.43
CA ASP A 78 2.84 -4.42 9.36
C ASP A 78 1.50 -4.99 9.85
N ASN A 79 0.43 -4.69 9.10
CA ASN A 79 -0.88 -5.27 9.35
C ASN A 79 -0.91 -6.74 8.92
N TRP A 80 -1.20 -7.61 9.88
CA TRP A 80 -1.30 -9.04 9.68
C TRP A 80 -2.76 -9.47 9.42
N ILE A 81 -2.99 -10.78 9.47
CA ILE A 81 -4.31 -11.38 9.28
C ILE A 81 -5.28 -10.76 10.29
N ASN A 82 -6.49 -10.41 9.83
CA ASN A 82 -7.52 -9.66 10.56
C ASN A 82 -7.23 -8.17 10.78
N GLY A 83 -6.24 -7.60 10.07
CA GLY A 83 -6.07 -6.15 9.97
C GLY A 83 -5.52 -5.48 11.23
N GLY A 84 -4.87 -6.25 12.10
CA GLY A 84 -4.17 -5.74 13.28
C GLY A 84 -2.66 -5.82 13.13
N VAL A 85 -1.97 -4.88 13.76
CA VAL A 85 -0.51 -4.86 13.88
C VAL A 85 -0.12 -5.72 15.09
N LEU A 86 0.84 -6.65 14.93
CA LEU A 86 1.15 -7.62 15.99
C LEU A 86 1.73 -6.98 17.25
N LYS A 87 2.42 -5.83 17.14
CA LYS A 87 2.92 -5.10 18.32
C LYS A 87 1.80 -4.59 19.23
N ASP A 88 0.65 -4.24 18.65
CA ASP A 88 -0.50 -3.71 19.39
C ASP A 88 -1.27 -4.85 20.06
N VAL A 89 -1.31 -6.02 19.41
CA VAL A 89 -1.97 -7.24 19.94
C VAL A 89 -1.11 -7.91 21.01
N PHE A 90 0.21 -7.92 20.85
CA PHE A 90 1.16 -8.60 21.74
C PHE A 90 2.29 -7.67 22.23
N PRO A 91 1.97 -6.57 22.96
CA PRO A 91 2.94 -5.53 23.30
C PRO A 91 4.09 -6.05 24.19
N ARG A 92 3.81 -7.03 25.07
CA ARG A 92 4.85 -7.64 25.92
C ARG A 92 5.85 -8.46 25.11
N LEU A 93 5.39 -9.19 24.09
CA LEU A 93 6.27 -10.02 23.25
C LEU A 93 7.11 -9.14 22.33
N TYR A 94 6.52 -8.06 21.80
CA TYR A 94 7.24 -7.04 21.05
C TYR A 94 8.37 -6.40 21.88
N ALA A 95 8.09 -6.00 23.12
CA ALA A 95 9.10 -5.41 24.01
C ALA A 95 10.27 -6.38 24.28
N LEU A 96 9.99 -7.68 24.43
CA LEU A 96 11.03 -8.70 24.60
C LEU A 96 11.89 -8.87 23.34
N GLU A 97 11.27 -8.85 22.16
CA GLU A 97 12.01 -8.94 20.90
C GLU A 97 12.93 -7.73 20.69
N MET A 98 12.46 -6.52 21.01
CA MET A 98 13.24 -5.28 20.90
C MET A 98 14.41 -5.23 21.89
N CYS A 99 14.31 -5.94 23.02
CA CYS A 99 15.33 -6.04 24.05
C CYS A 99 16.29 -7.23 23.85
N LYS A 100 16.41 -7.76 22.63
CA LYS A 100 17.46 -8.75 22.33
C LYS A 100 18.82 -8.06 22.38
N LYS A 101 19.66 -8.45 23.35
CA LYS A 101 21.10 -8.17 23.29
C LYS A 101 21.64 -8.91 22.06
N VAL A 102 22.08 -8.14 21.07
CA VAL A 102 22.82 -8.64 19.89
C VAL A 102 24.19 -9.12 20.31
#